data_AF-A0A2K0WKQ8-F1
#
_entry.id   AF-A0A2K0WKQ8-F1
#
_cell.length_a   1.000
_cell.length_b   1.000
_cell.length_c   1.000
_cell.angle_alpha   90.00
_cell.angle_beta   90.00
_cell.angle_gamma   90.00
#
_symmetry.space_group_name_H-M   'P 1'
#
loop_
_entity.id
_entity.type
_entity.pdbx_description
1 polymer ?
#
loop_
_entity_poly.entity_id
_entity_poly.type
_entity_poly.pdbx_seq_one_letter_code
_entity_poly.pdbx_strand_id
1 'polypeptide(L)'
;MIKHLKLLGQPVGFFGIKPQTKTAEILDDGNARFTATTRNGVGQAVVDIPSHPEETVNRIVYISSTELSLNDILEAEKKLVGKERLKITHVKTDEEIAKAQKIVARAIEMMPRMMTTGRLGLVVNVQDRFEANFEKRGIVDNGLLGVPQESIEEVVARVRNGR
;
A
#
# COMPACT_ATOMS: atom_id res chain seq x y z
N MET A 1 9.73 -28.97 7.06
CA MET A 1 8.36 -28.69 7.53
C MET A 1 8.11 -27.18 7.63
N ILE A 2 8.40 -26.41 6.58
CA ILE A 2 8.18 -24.94 6.50
C ILE A 2 7.82 -24.58 5.04
N LYS A 3 6.81 -25.26 4.48
CA LYS A 3 6.27 -24.94 3.14
C LYS A 3 4.86 -24.35 3.21
N HIS A 4 4.31 -24.13 4.40
CA HIS A 4 2.92 -23.67 4.59
C HIS A 4 2.80 -22.24 5.12
N LEU A 5 3.92 -21.55 5.41
CA LEU A 5 3.92 -20.12 5.75
C LEU A 5 4.01 -19.21 4.51
N LYS A 6 3.54 -19.68 3.34
CA LYS A 6 3.31 -18.84 2.14
C LYS A 6 1.88 -18.30 2.06
N LEU A 7 1.06 -18.56 3.09
CA LEU A 7 -0.37 -18.24 3.16
C LEU A 7 -0.68 -16.93 3.91
N LEU A 8 0.32 -16.28 4.52
CA LEU A 8 0.18 -14.86 4.85
C LEU A 8 0.33 -14.10 3.54
N GLY A 9 -0.77 -13.51 3.08
CA GLY A 9 -0.91 -12.91 1.76
C GLY A 9 0.36 -12.18 1.31
N GLN A 10 0.82 -12.50 0.10
CA GLN A 10 1.90 -11.77 -0.56
C GLN A 10 1.63 -10.27 -0.37
N PRO A 11 2.64 -9.42 -0.13
CA PRO A 11 2.34 -8.04 0.22
C PRO A 11 1.64 -7.27 -0.91
N VAL A 12 1.77 -7.72 -2.18
CA VAL A 12 0.95 -7.24 -3.32
C VAL A 12 -0.52 -7.65 -3.24
N GLY A 13 -0.83 -8.78 -2.61
CA GLY A 13 -2.18 -9.28 -2.37
C GLY A 13 -3.00 -8.37 -1.46
N PHE A 14 -2.35 -7.58 -0.60
CA PHE A 14 -2.99 -6.51 0.18
C PHE A 14 -3.70 -5.50 -0.74
N PHE A 15 -3.09 -5.18 -1.88
CA PHE A 15 -3.62 -4.24 -2.87
C PHE A 15 -4.73 -4.84 -3.76
N GLY A 16 -5.13 -6.10 -3.52
CA GLY A 16 -6.14 -6.80 -4.31
C GLY A 16 -5.57 -7.45 -5.57
N ILE A 17 -4.26 -7.39 -5.80
CA ILE A 17 -3.56 -8.01 -6.93
C ILE A 17 -3.07 -9.39 -6.49
N LYS A 18 -3.64 -10.45 -7.07
CA LYS A 18 -3.40 -11.85 -6.70
C LYS A 18 -2.86 -12.61 -7.92
N PRO A 19 -1.55 -12.59 -8.16
CA PRO A 19 -0.93 -13.24 -9.32
C PRO A 19 -1.16 -14.74 -9.35
N GLN A 20 -1.24 -15.39 -8.18
CA GLN A 20 -1.39 -16.85 -8.06
C GLN A 20 -2.74 -17.32 -8.59
N THR A 21 -3.80 -16.53 -8.35
CA THR A 21 -5.16 -16.80 -8.84
C THR A 21 -5.47 -16.09 -10.15
N LYS A 22 -4.49 -15.36 -10.71
CA LYS A 22 -4.61 -14.54 -11.91
C LYS A 22 -5.78 -13.54 -11.84
N THR A 23 -5.99 -12.90 -10.69
CA THR A 23 -7.07 -11.94 -10.47
C THR A 23 -6.56 -10.62 -9.89
N ALA A 24 -7.18 -9.51 -10.24
CA ALA A 24 -6.95 -8.21 -9.60
C ALA A 24 -8.29 -7.53 -9.29
N GLU A 25 -8.51 -7.19 -8.02
CA GLU A 25 -9.65 -6.40 -7.55
C GLU A 25 -9.19 -4.96 -7.31
N ILE A 26 -9.43 -4.08 -8.28
CA ILE A 26 -9.02 -2.68 -8.27
C ILE A 26 -10.14 -1.83 -7.69
N LEU A 27 -9.81 -0.88 -6.82
CA LEU A 27 -10.78 0.05 -6.25
C LEU A 27 -11.06 1.19 -7.24
N ASP A 28 -12.34 1.49 -7.45
CA ASP A 28 -12.83 2.51 -8.38
C ASP A 28 -12.19 2.38 -9.77
N ASP A 29 -11.45 3.37 -10.27
CA ASP A 29 -10.72 3.29 -11.55
C ASP A 29 -9.24 2.91 -11.39
N GLY A 30 -8.77 2.78 -10.15
CA GLY A 30 -7.39 2.44 -9.80
C GLY A 30 -6.35 3.54 -9.99
N ASN A 31 -6.74 4.76 -10.39
CA ASN A 31 -5.82 5.85 -10.74
C ASN A 31 -5.51 6.81 -9.59
N ALA A 32 -6.30 6.76 -8.51
CA ALA A 32 -6.04 7.57 -7.32
C ALA A 32 -4.61 7.32 -6.81
N ARG A 33 -3.82 8.40 -6.75
CA ARG A 33 -2.43 8.35 -6.26
C ARG A 33 -2.40 8.58 -4.75
N PHE A 34 -1.63 7.77 -4.05
CA PHE A 34 -1.44 7.84 -2.61
C PHE A 34 0.03 7.61 -2.26
N THR A 35 0.41 8.06 -1.07
CA THR A 35 1.76 7.87 -0.52
C THR A 35 1.90 6.47 0.06
N ALA A 36 2.99 5.80 -0.29
CA ALA A 36 3.48 4.63 0.42
C ALA A 36 4.96 4.79 0.75
N THR A 37 5.39 4.18 1.85
CA THR A 37 6.77 4.26 2.31
C THR A 37 7.26 2.87 2.65
N THR A 38 8.36 2.45 2.03
CA THR A 38 8.98 1.16 2.33
C THR A 38 9.56 1.15 3.73
N ARG A 39 9.80 -0.05 4.27
CA ARG A 39 10.45 -0.21 5.58
C ARG A 39 11.82 0.45 5.63
N ASN A 40 12.56 0.45 4.52
CA ASN A 40 13.86 1.12 4.42
C ASN A 40 13.70 2.64 4.50
N GLY A 41 12.72 3.22 3.81
CA GLY A 41 12.41 4.65 3.91
C GLY A 41 11.99 5.07 5.32
N VAL A 42 11.15 4.26 5.99
CA VAL A 42 10.81 4.48 7.41
C VAL A 42 12.06 4.38 8.30
N GLY A 43 12.89 3.35 8.09
CA GLY A 43 14.13 3.17 8.83
C GLY A 43 15.07 4.37 8.70
N GLN A 44 15.26 4.85 7.47
CA GLN A 44 16.07 6.03 7.16
C GLN A 44 15.55 7.27 7.90
N ALA A 45 14.23 7.54 7.84
CA ALA A 45 13.66 8.66 8.55
C ALA A 45 13.87 8.58 10.07
N VAL A 46 13.62 7.40 10.65
CA VAL A 46 13.71 7.20 12.11
C VAL A 46 15.13 7.40 12.62
N VAL A 47 16.16 6.93 11.90
CA VAL A 47 17.55 7.11 12.32
C VAL A 47 18.04 8.54 12.14
N ASP A 48 17.41 9.32 11.26
CA ASP A 48 17.84 10.67 10.92
C ASP A 48 17.16 11.75 11.78
N ILE A 49 15.95 11.50 12.29
CA ILE A 49 15.22 12.39 13.21
C ILE A 49 16.10 12.90 14.38
N PRO A 50 16.90 12.09 15.09
CA PRO A 50 17.77 12.58 16.17
C PRO A 50 18.84 13.58 15.72
N SER A 51 19.19 13.62 14.43
CA SER A 51 20.11 14.61 13.84
C SER A 51 19.41 15.93 13.51
N HIS A 52 18.08 15.95 13.49
CA HIS A 52 17.23 17.09 13.16
C HIS A 52 16.22 17.41 14.28
N PRO A 53 16.66 17.57 15.55
CA PRO A 53 15.74 17.70 16.67
C PRO A 53 14.96 19.02 16.63
N GLU A 54 15.57 20.13 16.19
CA GLU A 54 14.89 21.43 16.11
C GLU A 54 13.77 21.39 15.06
N GLU A 55 14.03 20.72 13.94
CA GLU A 55 13.11 20.61 12.82
C GLU A 55 12.02 19.56 13.04
N THR A 56 12.18 18.61 13.97
CA THR A 56 11.26 17.46 14.12
C THR A 56 10.54 17.38 15.47
N VAL A 57 10.98 18.12 16.49
CA VAL A 57 10.40 18.05 17.84
C VAL A 57 8.92 18.42 17.87
N ASN A 58 8.12 17.60 18.57
CA ASN A 58 6.70 17.85 18.85
C ASN A 58 5.81 18.12 17.64
N ARG A 59 6.17 17.60 16.45
CA ARG A 59 5.33 17.68 15.26
C ARG A 59 5.24 16.36 14.49
N ILE A 60 4.30 16.31 13.58
CA ILE A 60 4.17 15.21 12.61
C ILE A 60 5.25 15.41 11.53
N VAL A 61 5.96 14.33 11.22
CA VAL A 61 6.83 14.23 10.04
C VAL A 61 6.14 13.40 8.97
N TYR A 62 6.14 13.89 7.74
CA TYR A 62 5.52 13.18 6.61
C TYR A 62 6.60 12.67 5.68
N ILE A 63 6.57 11.39 5.34
CA ILE A 63 7.57 10.77 4.47
C ILE A 63 6.88 9.95 3.39
N SER A 64 7.47 9.93 2.20
CA SER A 64 6.97 9.22 1.02
C SER A 64 8.13 8.57 0.31
N SER A 65 8.27 7.25 0.31
CA SER A 65 9.30 6.61 -0.54
C SER A 65 8.80 6.32 -1.95
N THR A 66 7.48 6.37 -2.16
CA THR A 66 6.86 6.27 -3.47
C THR A 66 5.46 6.87 -3.44
N GLU A 67 5.12 7.63 -4.48
CA GLU A 67 3.75 8.03 -4.80
C GLU A 67 3.25 7.14 -5.95
N LEU A 68 2.17 6.40 -5.71
CA LEU A 68 1.70 5.37 -6.63
C LEU A 68 0.18 5.24 -6.63
N SER A 69 -0.33 4.57 -7.64
CA SER A 69 -1.72 4.14 -7.78
C SER A 69 -1.84 2.61 -7.77
N LEU A 70 -3.06 2.08 -7.66
CA LEU A 70 -3.28 0.63 -7.80
C LEU A 70 -2.92 0.14 -9.20
N ASN A 71 -3.11 0.97 -10.22
CA ASN A 71 -2.71 0.65 -11.59
C ASN A 71 -1.18 0.61 -11.75
N ASP A 72 -0.43 1.47 -11.06
CA ASP A 72 1.04 1.40 -11.08
C ASP A 72 1.56 0.07 -10.51
N ILE A 73 0.98 -0.39 -9.39
CA ILE A 73 1.32 -1.70 -8.80
C ILE A 73 0.94 -2.84 -9.76
N LEU A 74 -0.25 -2.75 -10.38
CA LEU A 74 -0.74 -3.75 -11.32
C LEU A 74 0.18 -3.88 -12.54
N GLU A 75 0.61 -2.76 -13.12
CA GLU A 75 1.52 -2.76 -14.26
C GLU A 75 2.92 -3.27 -13.88
N ALA A 76 3.45 -2.87 -12.71
CA ALA A 76 4.70 -3.41 -12.18
C ALA A 76 4.62 -4.94 -12.00
N GLU A 77 3.52 -5.46 -11.45
CA GLU A 77 3.33 -6.90 -11.27
C GLU A 77 3.24 -7.62 -12.62
N LYS A 78 2.47 -7.09 -13.60
CA LYS A 78 2.38 -7.66 -14.96
C LYS A 78 3.73 -7.77 -15.65
N LYS A 79 4.62 -6.79 -15.46
CA LYS A 79 6.00 -6.83 -15.99
C LYS A 79 6.81 -8.00 -15.41
N LEU A 80 6.58 -8.34 -14.14
CA LEU A 80 7.35 -9.38 -13.43
C LEU A 80 6.84 -10.81 -13.65
N VAL A 81 5.53 -11.01 -13.77
CA VAL A 81 4.94 -12.35 -13.95
C VAL A 81 4.73 -12.76 -15.41
N GLY A 82 5.02 -11.85 -16.34
CA GLY A 82 4.70 -12.00 -17.76
C GLY A 82 3.28 -11.53 -18.07
N LYS A 83 3.01 -11.21 -19.35
CA LYS A 83 1.74 -10.62 -19.84
C LYS A 83 0.52 -11.58 -19.78
N GLU A 84 0.51 -12.57 -18.90
CA GLU A 84 -0.69 -13.37 -18.68
C GLU A 84 -1.84 -12.47 -18.24
N ARG A 85 -3.03 -12.69 -18.81
CA ARG A 85 -4.19 -11.83 -18.54
C ARG A 85 -4.67 -12.06 -17.12
N LEU A 86 -4.26 -11.20 -16.19
CA LEU A 86 -4.96 -11.02 -14.92
C LEU A 86 -6.42 -10.66 -15.23
N LYS A 87 -7.37 -11.39 -14.66
CA LYS A 87 -8.78 -10.99 -14.68
C LYS A 87 -8.94 -9.79 -13.75
N ILE A 88 -9.10 -8.61 -14.33
CA ILE A 88 -9.28 -7.35 -13.61
C ILE A 88 -10.76 -7.13 -13.37
N THR A 89 -11.13 -6.82 -12.13
CA THR A 89 -12.46 -6.37 -11.73
C THR A 89 -12.33 -5.07 -10.95
N HIS A 90 -13.21 -4.11 -11.24
CA HIS A 90 -13.30 -2.87 -10.50
C HIS A 90 -14.40 -2.98 -9.44
N VAL A 91 -14.11 -2.48 -8.24
CA VAL A 91 -15.04 -2.49 -7.11
C VAL A 91 -15.16 -1.08 -6.58
N LYS A 92 -16.38 -0.61 -6.40
CA LYS A 92 -16.60 0.74 -5.86
C LYS A 92 -16.19 0.80 -4.39
N THR A 93 -15.56 1.90 -4.00
CA THR A 93 -15.17 2.11 -2.60
C THR A 93 -16.37 2.06 -1.65
N ASP A 94 -17.53 2.60 -2.05
CA ASP A 94 -18.79 2.51 -1.27
C ASP A 94 -19.27 1.07 -1.07
N GLU A 95 -19.13 0.21 -2.08
CA GLU A 95 -19.50 -1.20 -2.00
C GLU A 95 -18.58 -1.95 -1.04
N GLU A 96 -17.27 -1.67 -1.08
CA GLU A 96 -16.30 -2.24 -0.13
C GLU A 96 -16.54 -1.76 1.30
N ILE A 97 -16.92 -0.50 1.51
CA ILE A 97 -17.29 0.03 2.84
C ILE A 97 -18.51 -0.70 3.39
N ALA A 98 -19.58 -0.83 2.60
CA ALA A 98 -20.80 -1.51 3.02
C ALA A 98 -20.56 -2.99 3.33
N LYS A 99 -19.74 -3.67 2.51
CA LYS A 99 -19.30 -5.05 2.76
C LYS A 99 -18.49 -5.15 4.04
N ALA A 100 -17.55 -4.24 4.26
CA ALA A 100 -16.69 -4.24 5.43
C ALA A 100 -17.46 -4.02 6.73
N GLN A 101 -18.42 -3.09 6.75
CA GLN A 101 -19.31 -2.86 7.89
C GLN A 101 -20.07 -4.14 8.29
N LYS A 102 -20.58 -4.90 7.31
CA LYS A 102 -21.26 -6.18 7.56
C LYS A 102 -20.32 -7.22 8.19
N ILE A 103 -19.08 -7.31 7.68
CA ILE A 103 -18.08 -8.27 8.19
C ILE A 103 -17.63 -7.89 9.59
N VAL A 104 -17.26 -6.62 9.82
CA VAL A 104 -16.81 -6.13 11.14
C VAL A 104 -17.92 -6.24 12.18
N ALA A 105 -19.19 -6.07 11.82
CA ALA A 105 -20.29 -6.25 12.77
C ALA A 105 -20.50 -7.72 13.20
N ARG A 106 -20.18 -8.69 12.33
CA ARG A 106 -20.60 -10.10 12.52
C ARG A 106 -19.47 -11.10 12.75
N ALA A 107 -18.27 -10.84 12.22
CA ALA A 107 -17.18 -11.80 12.27
C ALA A 107 -16.75 -12.04 13.73
N ILE A 108 -16.69 -13.26 14.21
CA ILE A 108 -16.15 -13.53 15.56
C ILE A 108 -14.63 -13.76 15.46
N GLU A 109 -14.18 -14.29 14.33
CA GLU A 109 -12.79 -14.59 14.07
C GLU A 109 -11.96 -13.34 13.76
N MET A 110 -10.69 -13.35 14.23
CA MET A 110 -9.74 -12.25 14.03
C MET A 110 -9.34 -12.07 12.57
N MET A 111 -9.13 -13.15 11.82
CA MET A 111 -8.58 -13.08 10.46
C MET A 111 -9.50 -12.35 9.47
N PRO A 112 -10.81 -12.66 9.37
CA PRO A 112 -11.73 -11.90 8.51
C PRO A 112 -11.83 -10.42 8.90
N ARG A 113 -11.82 -10.11 10.21
CA ARG A 113 -11.80 -8.73 10.70
C ARG A 113 -10.54 -8.00 10.25
N MET A 114 -9.36 -8.58 10.47
CA MET A 114 -8.07 -7.97 10.12
C MET A 114 -7.96 -7.73 8.61
N MET A 115 -8.32 -8.71 7.77
CA MET A 115 -8.28 -8.56 6.31
C MET A 115 -9.23 -7.46 5.83
N THR A 116 -10.43 -7.39 6.42
CA THR A 116 -11.43 -6.37 6.11
C THR A 116 -10.96 -4.98 6.51
N THR A 117 -10.42 -4.82 7.72
CA THR A 117 -9.86 -3.54 8.18
C THR A 117 -8.67 -3.11 7.33
N GLY A 118 -7.81 -4.03 6.93
CA GLY A 118 -6.71 -3.74 6.00
C GLY A 118 -7.20 -3.21 4.66
N ARG A 119 -8.23 -3.86 4.09
CA ARG A 119 -8.85 -3.38 2.83
C ARG A 119 -9.51 -2.02 3.00
N LEU A 120 -10.15 -1.74 4.14
CA LEU A 120 -10.68 -0.41 4.45
C LEU A 120 -9.59 0.66 4.55
N GLY A 121 -8.43 0.32 5.11
CA GLY A 121 -7.27 1.21 5.09
C GLY A 121 -6.89 1.60 3.67
N LEU A 122 -6.87 0.64 2.74
CA LEU A 122 -6.64 0.95 1.33
C LEU A 122 -7.75 1.81 0.70
N VAL A 123 -9.01 1.55 1.04
CA VAL A 123 -10.17 2.37 0.61
C VAL A 123 -10.03 3.83 1.05
N VAL A 124 -9.50 4.09 2.24
CA VAL A 124 -9.21 5.46 2.71
C VAL A 124 -8.14 6.12 1.83
N ASN A 125 -7.08 5.40 1.47
CA ASN A 125 -5.97 5.95 0.69
C ASN A 125 -6.37 6.36 -0.74
N VAL A 126 -7.32 5.66 -1.36
CA VAL A 126 -7.74 5.94 -2.75
C VAL A 126 -8.84 7.01 -2.86
N GLN A 127 -9.26 7.60 -1.75
CA GLN A 127 -10.29 8.65 -1.72
C GLN A 127 -9.67 10.02 -1.49
N ASP A 128 -9.83 10.92 -2.47
CA ASP A 128 -9.23 12.27 -2.46
C ASP A 128 -9.51 13.06 -1.18
N ARG A 129 -10.70 12.92 -0.58
CA ARG A 129 -11.09 13.64 0.65
C ARG A 129 -10.19 13.39 1.86
N PHE A 130 -9.39 12.32 1.85
CA PHE A 130 -8.47 12.00 2.94
C PHE A 130 -7.04 12.47 2.66
N GLU A 131 -6.79 13.04 1.48
CA GLU A 131 -5.53 13.69 1.12
C GLU A 131 -4.30 12.79 1.41
N ALA A 132 -4.40 11.51 1.05
CA ALA A 132 -3.39 10.48 1.31
C ALA A 132 -2.14 10.61 0.43
N ASN A 133 -2.08 11.62 -0.42
CA ASN A 133 -0.94 11.95 -1.27
C ASN A 133 -0.18 13.13 -0.68
N PHE A 134 0.87 12.85 0.09
CA PHE A 134 1.61 13.87 0.82
C PHE A 134 2.50 14.73 -0.09
N GLU A 135 2.94 14.19 -1.22
CA GLU A 135 3.71 14.93 -2.23
C GLU A 135 2.84 15.97 -2.93
N LYS A 136 1.63 15.60 -3.36
CA LYS A 136 0.65 16.54 -3.92
C LYS A 136 0.32 17.68 -2.96
N ARG A 137 0.38 17.43 -1.65
CA ARG A 137 0.17 18.44 -0.60
C ARG A 137 1.41 19.30 -0.33
N GLY A 138 2.59 18.88 -0.80
CA GLY A 138 3.85 19.59 -0.58
C GLY A 138 4.33 19.57 0.88
N ILE A 139 3.98 18.52 1.65
CA ILE A 139 4.26 18.45 3.10
C ILE A 139 5.33 17.41 3.46
N VAL A 140 5.98 16.79 2.47
CA VAL A 140 6.97 15.73 2.73
C VAL A 140 8.29 16.29 3.27
N ASP A 141 8.81 15.63 4.31
CA ASP A 141 10.08 15.90 4.97
C ASP A 141 11.23 15.06 4.39
N ASN A 142 11.05 14.45 3.22
CA ASN A 142 12.02 13.54 2.60
C ASN A 142 13.43 14.15 2.48
N GLY A 143 13.53 15.42 2.05
CA GLY A 143 14.80 16.11 1.90
C GLY A 143 15.48 16.40 3.24
N LEU A 144 14.69 16.65 4.30
CA LEU A 144 15.20 16.83 5.67
C LEU A 144 15.74 15.51 6.21
N LEU A 145 15.01 14.41 5.99
CA LEU A 145 15.25 13.11 6.64
C LEU A 145 16.03 12.11 5.77
N GLY A 146 16.54 12.55 4.62
CA GLY A 146 17.27 11.72 3.66
C GLY A 146 16.48 10.56 3.07
N VAL A 147 15.14 10.61 3.06
CA VAL A 147 14.30 9.51 2.54
C VAL A 147 14.28 9.55 1.01
N PRO A 148 14.78 8.51 0.31
CA PRO A 148 14.83 8.51 -1.14
C PRO A 148 13.46 8.19 -1.76
N GLN A 149 13.23 8.69 -2.97
CA GLN A 149 12.19 8.20 -3.87
C GLN A 149 12.63 6.88 -4.52
N GLU A 150 11.71 5.94 -4.66
CA GLU A 150 11.98 4.60 -5.15
C GLU A 150 11.12 4.25 -6.37
N SER A 151 11.69 3.48 -7.31
CA SER A 151 10.93 2.94 -8.45
C SER A 151 9.90 1.93 -7.96
N ILE A 152 8.65 2.07 -8.41
CA ILE A 152 7.59 1.11 -8.08
C ILE A 152 7.92 -0.29 -8.58
N GLU A 153 8.51 -0.44 -9.76
CA GLU A 153 8.92 -1.73 -10.30
C GLU A 153 9.94 -2.42 -9.39
N GLU A 154 10.95 -1.68 -8.91
CA GLU A 154 11.96 -2.21 -7.99
C GLU A 154 11.35 -2.56 -6.63
N VAL A 155 10.47 -1.71 -6.10
CA VAL A 155 9.75 -1.95 -4.84
C VAL A 155 8.92 -3.23 -4.94
N VAL A 156 8.09 -3.38 -5.98
CA VAL A 156 7.25 -4.57 -6.20
C VAL A 156 8.13 -5.81 -6.36
N ALA A 157 9.24 -5.73 -7.09
CA ALA A 157 10.18 -6.83 -7.24
C ALA A 157 10.80 -7.26 -5.89
N ARG A 158 11.21 -6.32 -5.03
CA ARG A 158 11.75 -6.65 -3.69
C ARG A 158 10.69 -7.28 -2.79
N VAL A 159 9.51 -6.66 -2.75
CA VAL A 159 8.35 -7.11 -1.98
C VAL A 159 7.96 -8.55 -2.33
N ARG A 160 7.91 -8.88 -3.62
CA ARG A 160 7.64 -10.24 -4.12
C ARG A 160 8.67 -11.27 -3.65
N ASN A 161 9.93 -10.84 -3.53
CA ASN A 161 11.04 -11.68 -3.08
C ASN A 161 11.19 -11.73 -1.55
N GLY A 162 10.28 -11.09 -0.80
CA GLY A 162 10.30 -11.04 0.66
C GLY A 162 11.46 -10.23 1.24
N ARG A 163 11.95 -9.24 0.47
CA ARG A 163 13.04 -8.34 0.86
C ARG A 163 12.51 -6.94 1.08
#